data_AF-A0A9X7A3V8-F1
#
_entry.id   AF-A0A9X7A3V8-F1
#
_cell.length_a   1.000
_cell.length_b   1.000
_cell.length_c   1.000
_cell.angle_alpha   90.00
_cell.angle_beta   90.00
_cell.angle_gamma   90.00
#
_symmetry.space_group_name_H-M   'P 1'
#
loop_
_entity.id
_entity.type
_entity.pdbx_description
1 polymer ?
#
loop_
_entity_poly.entity_id
_entity_poly.type
_entity_poly.pdbx_seq_one_letter_code
_entity_poly.pdbx_strand_id
1 'polypeptide(L)' 'MAQIATQQLTLYVNLHAGKDAQGKIIIKRKAYKNVRVDVDLVKLSEIGSALASLQDLPLVELEVLSNGLLLNSL' A
#
# COMPACT_ATOMS: atom_id res chain seq x y z
N MET A 1 -21.45 24.71 2.23
CA MET A 1 -20.15 24.29 1.67
C MET A 1 -20.23 22.80 1.42
N ALA A 2 -20.37 22.37 0.16
CA ALA A 2 -20.39 20.95 -0.15
C ALA A 2 -18.98 20.40 0.04
N GLN A 3 -18.79 19.56 1.06
CA GLN A 3 -17.57 18.78 1.22
C GLN A 3 -17.59 17.76 0.08
N ILE A 4 -16.95 18.11 -1.04
CA ILE A 4 -16.68 17.13 -2.09
C ILE A 4 -15.84 16.07 -1.41
N ALA A 5 -16.45 14.90 -1.16
CA ALA A 5 -15.73 13.71 -0.76
C ALA A 5 -14.88 13.31 -1.96
N THR A 6 -13.75 14.00 -2.15
CA THR A 6 -12.78 13.66 -3.16
C THR A 6 -12.33 12.25 -2.81
N GLN A 7 -12.76 11.26 -3.58
CA GLN A 7 -12.31 9.90 -3.39
C GLN A 7 -10.78 9.92 -3.48
N GLN A 8 -10.14 9.29 -2.51
CA GLN A 8 -8.68 9.22 -2.43
C GLN A 8 -8.27 7.77 -2.28
N LEU A 9 -7.25 7.40 -3.03
CA LEU A 9 -6.62 6.11 -2.89
C LEU A 9 -5.50 6.18 -1.84
N THR A 10 -5.30 5.08 -1.15
CA THR A 10 -4.13 4.82 -0.31
C THR A 10 -3.45 3.57 -0.82
N LEU A 11 -2.18 3.68 -1.17
CA LEU A 11 -1.31 2.54 -1.46
C LEU A 11 -0.63 2.10 -0.17
N TYR A 12 -0.76 0.84 0.20
CA TYR A 12 0.06 0.21 1.22
C TYR A 12 1.14 -0.66 0.58
N VAL A 13 2.34 -0.49 1.10
CA VAL A 13 3.48 -1.36 0.81
C VAL A 13 3.73 -2.19 2.06
N ASN A 14 3.44 -3.50 2.00
CA ASN A 14 3.61 -4.43 3.11
C ASN A 14 4.94 -5.15 2.98
N LEU A 15 5.77 -5.06 4.02
CA LEU A 15 7.15 -5.58 3.98
C LEU A 15 7.37 -6.57 5.12
N HIS A 16 8.07 -7.67 4.84
CA HIS A 16 8.35 -8.69 5.85
C HIS A 16 9.50 -8.24 6.75
N ALA A 17 9.21 -8.01 8.03
CA ALA A 17 10.16 -7.52 9.02
C ALA A 17 10.75 -8.62 9.91
N GLY A 18 10.55 -9.90 9.56
CA GLY A 18 11.04 -11.04 10.33
C GLY A 18 9.93 -11.72 11.13
N LYS A 19 10.30 -12.40 12.21
CA LYS A 19 9.37 -13.04 13.14
C LYS A 19 9.54 -12.45 14.54
N ASP A 20 8.47 -12.41 15.31
CA ASP A 20 8.51 -12.03 16.72
C ASP A 20 9.06 -13.17 17.60
N ALA A 21 9.14 -12.90 18.91
CA ALA A 21 9.61 -13.87 19.91
C ALA A 21 8.75 -15.16 19.99
N GLN A 22 7.53 -15.13 19.45
CA GLN A 22 6.60 -16.27 19.40
C GLN A 22 6.61 -16.97 18.03
N GLY A 23 7.46 -16.52 17.10
CA GLY A 23 7.58 -17.08 15.75
C GLY A 23 6.54 -16.55 14.75
N LYS A 24 5.72 -15.56 15.13
CA LYS A 24 4.73 -14.95 14.24
C LYS A 24 5.40 -13.96 13.30
N ILE A 25 5.01 -13.99 12.03
CA ILE A 25 5.54 -13.06 11.02
C ILE A 25 5.15 -11.62 11.37
N ILE A 26 6.12 -10.72 11.34
CA ILE A 26 5.93 -9.28 11.50
C ILE A 26 5.87 -8.66 10.12
N ILE A 27 4.77 -7.96 9.82
CA ILE A 27 4.60 -7.18 8.60
C ILE A 27 4.67 -5.70 8.96
N LYS A 28 5.62 -4.99 8.34
CA LYS A 28 5.71 -3.54 8.40
C LYS A 28 4.95 -2.94 7.24
N ARG A 29 3.84 -2.28 7.54
CA ARG A 29 3.01 -1.59 6.55
C ARG A 29 3.40 -0.13 6.42
N LYS A 30 3.68 0.33 5.20
CA LYS A 30 3.87 1.75 4.88
C LYS A 30 2.70 2.28 4.07
N ALA A 31 2.20 3.46 4.42
CA ALA A 31 1.02 4.07 3.82
C ALA A 31 1.37 5.29 2.96
N TYR A 32 0.98 5.27 1.70
CA TYR A 32 1.09 6.38 0.77
C TYR A 32 -0.32 6.89 0.45
N LYS A 33 -0.70 8.00 1.07
CA LYS A 33 -2.06 8.58 1.00
C LYS A 33 -2.17 9.61 -0.13
N ASN A 34 -3.41 10.00 -0.44
CA ASN A 34 -3.74 10.99 -1.48
C ASN A 34 -3.31 10.55 -2.89
N VAL A 35 -3.30 9.23 -3.14
CA VAL A 35 -3.12 8.71 -4.50
C VAL A 35 -4.38 9.07 -5.29
N ARG A 36 -4.19 9.57 -6.52
CA ARG A 36 -5.31 9.99 -7.38
C ARG A 36 -6.13 8.77 -7.78
N VAL A 37 -7.44 8.93 -7.87
CA VAL A 37 -8.38 7.83 -8.17
C VAL A 37 -8.42 7.41 -9.63
N ASP A 38 -7.94 8.25 -10.53
CA ASP A 38 -7.84 8.00 -11.97
C ASP A 38 -6.51 7.34 -12.36
N VAL A 39 -5.67 7.00 -11.39
CA VAL A 39 -4.40 6.32 -11.66
C VAL A 39 -4.65 4.88 -12.12
N ASP A 40 -3.93 4.50 -13.18
CA ASP A 40 -3.89 3.11 -13.64
C ASP A 40 -3.30 2.20 -12.55
N LEU A 41 -4.02 1.13 -12.21
CA LEU A 41 -3.60 0.15 -11.21
C LEU A 41 -2.30 -0.57 -11.58
N VAL A 42 -2.04 -0.79 -12.87
CA VAL A 42 -0.80 -1.42 -13.33
C VAL A 42 0.39 -0.51 -13.03
N LYS A 43 0.27 0.78 -13.37
CA LYS A 43 1.31 1.79 -13.05
C LYS A 43 1.47 1.97 -11.55
N LEU A 44 0.38 1.89 -10.80
CA LEU A 44 0.44 1.98 -9.34
C LEU A 44 1.17 0.76 -8.74
N SER A 45 0.98 -0.43 -9.30
CA SER A 45 1.74 -1.63 -8.93
C SER A 45 3.24 -1.44 -9.22
N GLU A 46 3.60 -1.00 -10.43
CA GLU A 46 5.01 -0.72 -10.80
C GLU A 46 5.68 0.27 -9.85
N ILE A 47 4.99 1.37 -9.53
CA ILE A 47 5.48 2.37 -8.56
C ILE A 47 5.58 1.76 -7.17
N GLY A 48 4.59 0.97 -6.73
CA GLY A 48 4.62 0.28 -5.44
C GLY A 48 5.80 -0.68 -5.32
N SER A 49 6.09 -1.44 -6.37
CA SER A 49 7.26 -2.32 -6.44
C SER A 49 8.57 -1.54 -6.42
N ALA A 50 8.67 -0.43 -7.16
CA ALA A 50 9.83 0.44 -7.13
C ALA A 50 10.05 1.09 -5.75
N LEU A 51 8.98 1.53 -5.09
CA LEU A 51 9.04 2.04 -3.73
C LEU A 51 9.47 0.96 -2.73
N ALA A 52 9.06 -0.29 -2.94
CA ALA A 52 9.50 -1.41 -2.12
C ALA A 52 10.97 -1.76 -2.34
N SER A 53 11.47 -1.70 -3.59
CA SER A 53 12.87 -2.01 -3.91
C SER A 53 13.88 -1.02 -3.32
N LEU A 54 13.42 0.19 -2.95
CA LEU A 54 14.24 1.19 -2.26
C LEU A 54 14.34 0.95 -0.74
N GLN A 55 13.86 -0.18 -0.25
CA GLN A 55 13.78 -0.49 1.18
C GLN A 55 14.55 -1.76 1.50
N ASP A 56 15.06 -1.83 2.73
CA ASP A 56 15.88 -2.97 3.17
C ASP A 56 15.05 -4.23 3.42
N LEU A 57 13.72 -4.11 3.55
CA LEU A 57 12.83 -5.21 3.86
C LEU A 57 12.18 -5.77 2.59
N PRO A 58 12.05 -7.10 2.45
CA PRO A 58 11.45 -7.71 1.27
C PRO A 58 9.95 -7.39 1.19
N LEU A 59 9.49 -7.12 -0.03
CA LEU A 59 8.08 -6.92 -0.35
C LEU A 59 7.28 -8.20 -0.14
N VAL A 60 6.14 -8.07 0.53
CA VAL A 60 5.17 -9.15 0.70
C VAL A 60 4.00 -8.96 -0.24
N GLU A 61 3.41 -7.76 -0.22
CA GLU A 61 2.18 -7.45 -0.95
C GLU A 61 2.01 -5.94 -1.10
N LEU A 62 1.32 -5.54 -2.16
CA LEU A 62 0.82 -4.18 -2.33
C LEU A 62 -0.71 -4.20 -2.16
N GLU A 63 -1.26 -3.28 -1.35
CA GLU A 63 -2.70 -3.14 -1.20
C GLU A 63 -3.12 -1.73 -1.62
N VAL A 64 -4.25 -1.62 -2.32
CA VAL A 64 -4.84 -0.33 -2.69
C VAL A 64 -6.19 -0.20 -2.00
N LEU A 65 -6.37 0.85 -1.21
CA LEU A 65 -7.65 1.17 -0.57
C LEU A 65 -8.25 2.43 -1.18
N SER A 66 -9.58 2.46 -1.32
CA SER A 66 -10.36 3.68 -1.53
C SER A 66 -11.23 3.92 -0.32
N ASN A 67 -11.07 5.08 0.32
CA ASN A 67 -11.87 5.50 1.47
C ASN A 67 -11.97 4.43 2.59
N GLY A 68 -10.90 3.64 2.79
CA GLY A 68 -10.84 2.59 3.81
C GLY A 68 -11.35 1.21 3.37
N LEU A 69 -11.83 1.06 2.13
CA LEU A 69 -12.19 -0.23 1.54
C LEU A 69 -11.04 -0.73 0.66
N LEU A 70 -10.66 -1.99 0.83
CA LEU A 70 -9.68 -2.65 -0.04
C LEU A 70 -10.26 -2.76 -1.44
N LEU A 71 -9.63 -2.10 -2.41
CA LEU A 71 -9.99 -2.18 -3.82
C LEU A 71 -9.26 -3.33 -4.49
N ASN A 72 -7.98 -3.51 -4.17
CA ASN A 72 -7.17 -4.55 -4.80
C ASN A 72 -5.97 -4.96 -3.94
N SER A 73 -5.61 -6.23 -4.03
CA SER A 73 -4.30 -6.75 -3.68
C SER A 73 -3.51 -6.97 -4.98
N LEU A 74 -2.32 -6.37 -5.05
CA LEU A 74 -1.48 -6.32 -6.25
C LEU A 74 -0.20 -7.14 -6.05
#